data_AF-A0A0K9XAE7-F1
#
_entry.id   AF-A0A0K9XAE7-F1
#
_cell.length_a   1.000
_cell.length_b   1.000
_cell.length_c   1.000
_cell.angle_alpha   90.00
_cell.angle_beta   90.00
_cell.angle_gamma   90.00
#
_symmetry.space_group_name_H-M   'P 1'
#
loop_
_entity.id
_entity.type
_entity.pdbx_description
1 polymer ?
#
loop_
_entity_poly.entity_id
_entity_poly.type
_entity_poly.pdbx_seq_one_letter_code
_entity_poly.pdbx_strand_id
1 'polypeptide(L)'
;MRSEDVPFEGGPLDGRVLPVLLGPTGHPPKVYEVPVPDAGGGPPTVLVYRRTQAGTTRRLGLPKGWRYVYDPEGRRRTGPRWPWSRPAADRRAAGRPAADHSATDHPDPATNRPTD
;
A
#
# COMPACT_ATOMS: atom_id res chain seq x y z
N MET A 1 -16.60 -16.58 11.41
CA MET A 1 -16.55 -15.57 10.33
C MET A 1 -16.67 -16.30 9.00
N ARG A 2 -17.36 -15.72 8.02
CA ARG A 2 -17.58 -16.33 6.70
C ARG A 2 -16.68 -15.67 5.67
N SER A 3 -16.16 -16.44 4.71
CA SER A 3 -15.45 -15.94 3.54
C SER A 3 -16.18 -16.34 2.25
N GLU A 4 -15.91 -15.61 1.18
CA GLU A 4 -16.34 -15.91 -0.19
C GLU A 4 -15.11 -15.90 -1.11
N ASP A 5 -15.05 -16.84 -2.04
CA ASP A 5 -14.02 -16.87 -3.07
C ASP A 5 -14.35 -15.83 -4.14
N VAL A 6 -13.64 -14.70 -4.11
CA VAL A 6 -13.93 -13.53 -4.96
C VAL A 6 -12.86 -13.41 -6.06
N PRO A 7 -13.23 -13.31 -7.34
CA PRO A 7 -12.29 -13.06 -8.43
C PRO A 7 -11.77 -11.62 -8.43
N PHE A 8 -10.52 -11.46 -8.83
CA PHE A 8 -9.80 -10.20 -9.01
C PHE A 8 -9.49 -9.98 -10.49
N GLU A 9 -9.79 -8.78 -10.99
CA GLU A 9 -9.60 -8.37 -12.38
C GLU A 9 -8.69 -7.13 -12.46
N GLY A 10 -7.73 -7.18 -13.38
CA GLY A 10 -6.73 -6.14 -13.60
C GLY A 10 -5.62 -6.11 -12.53
N GLY A 11 -4.59 -5.32 -12.79
CA GLY A 11 -3.48 -5.11 -11.88
C GLY A 11 -2.70 -6.41 -11.54
N PRO A 12 -1.89 -6.38 -10.46
CA PRO A 12 -1.03 -7.51 -10.10
C PRO A 12 -1.75 -8.80 -9.64
N LEU A 13 -3.06 -8.74 -9.35
CA LEU A 13 -3.84 -9.90 -8.91
C LEU A 13 -4.80 -10.42 -10.00
N ASP A 14 -4.66 -9.95 -11.23
CA ASP A 14 -5.54 -10.33 -12.33
C ASP A 14 -5.66 -11.86 -12.50
N GLY A 15 -6.88 -12.34 -12.70
CA GLY A 15 -7.20 -13.76 -12.87
C GLY A 15 -7.15 -14.59 -11.58
N ARG A 16 -6.78 -13.99 -10.44
CA ARG A 16 -6.77 -14.70 -9.15
C ARG A 16 -8.15 -14.72 -8.52
N VAL A 17 -8.41 -15.78 -7.76
CA VAL A 17 -9.57 -15.88 -6.88
C VAL A 17 -9.05 -16.00 -5.46
N LEU A 18 -9.53 -15.14 -4.55
CA LEU A 18 -9.07 -15.13 -3.15
C LEU A 18 -10.26 -15.26 -2.21
N PRO A 19 -10.10 -16.01 -1.09
CA PRO A 19 -11.10 -16.02 -0.02
C PRO A 19 -11.09 -14.67 0.70
N VAL A 20 -12.16 -13.90 0.53
CA VAL A 20 -12.34 -12.60 1.17
C VAL A 20 -13.35 -12.71 2.31
N LEU A 21 -12.99 -12.18 3.48
CA LEU A 21 -13.87 -12.14 4.64
C LEU A 21 -15.10 -11.27 4.37
N LEU A 22 -16.26 -11.80 4.72
CA LEU A 22 -17.52 -11.09 4.60
C LEU A 22 -17.78 -10.24 5.84
N GLY A 23 -18.31 -9.04 5.62
CA GLY A 23 -18.79 -8.19 6.70
C GLY A 23 -20.10 -8.72 7.31
N PRO A 24 -20.64 -8.05 8.34
CA PRO A 24 -21.91 -8.41 8.98
C PRO A 24 -23.09 -8.48 8.01
N THR A 25 -23.04 -7.71 6.92
CA THR A 25 -24.05 -7.70 5.85
C THR A 25 -23.89 -8.86 4.85
N GLY A 26 -22.95 -9.77 5.06
CA GLY A 26 -22.68 -10.89 4.16
C GLY A 26 -22.00 -10.49 2.85
N HIS A 27 -21.49 -9.26 2.74
CA HIS A 27 -20.82 -8.79 1.54
C HIS A 27 -19.31 -8.61 1.76
N PRO A 28 -18.48 -8.83 0.73
CA PRO A 28 -17.06 -8.48 0.77
C PRO A 28 -16.88 -6.96 1.04
N PRO A 29 -15.75 -6.47 1.57
CA PRO A 29 -15.51 -5.03 1.73
C PRO A 29 -15.72 -4.23 0.44
N LYS A 30 -16.12 -2.96 0.53
CA LYS A 30 -16.26 -2.12 -0.69
C LYS A 30 -14.91 -1.91 -1.39
N VAL A 31 -13.84 -1.85 -0.60
CA VAL A 31 -12.47 -1.63 -1.06
C VAL A 31 -11.57 -2.67 -0.40
N TYR A 32 -10.68 -3.26 -1.19
CA TYR A 32 -9.64 -4.17 -0.73
C TYR A 32 -8.28 -3.54 -1.00
N GLU A 33 -7.50 -3.32 0.07
CA GLU A 33 -6.18 -2.66 0.01
C GLU A 33 -5.08 -3.70 0.27
N VAL A 34 -4.08 -3.76 -0.61
CA VAL A 34 -2.95 -4.68 -0.49
C VAL A 34 -1.65 -3.87 -0.40
N PRO A 35 -1.01 -3.79 0.78
CA PRO A 35 0.31 -3.21 0.89
C PRO A 35 1.34 -4.14 0.26
N VAL A 36 2.06 -3.63 -0.73
CA VAL A 36 3.16 -4.30 -1.41
C VAL A 36 4.46 -3.65 -0.93
N PRO A 37 5.35 -4.40 -0.26
CA PRO A 37 6.67 -3.91 0.12
C PRO A 37 7.49 -3.50 -1.11
N ASP A 38 8.25 -2.42 -0.98
CA ASP A 38 9.24 -2.06 -1.98
C ASP A 38 10.48 -2.94 -1.84
N ALA A 39 10.97 -3.50 -2.95
CA ALA A 39 12.12 -4.40 -2.94
C ALA A 39 13.42 -3.69 -2.52
N GLY A 40 13.52 -2.37 -2.71
CA GLY A 40 14.65 -1.53 -2.28
C GLY A 40 14.52 -0.99 -0.85
N GLY A 41 13.52 -1.44 -0.08
CA GLY A 41 13.28 -0.97 1.29
C GLY A 41 12.58 0.39 1.36
N GLY A 42 12.08 0.91 0.25
CA GLY A 42 11.26 2.11 0.20
C GLY A 42 9.88 1.94 0.87
N PRO A 43 9.09 3.03 0.96
CA PRO A 43 7.73 2.97 1.46
C PRO A 43 6.86 1.96 0.67
N PRO A 44 5.98 1.19 1.33
CA PRO A 44 5.14 0.24 0.62
C PRO A 44 4.16 0.95 -0.31
N THR A 45 3.93 0.37 -1.48
CA THR A 45 2.87 0.80 -2.39
C THR A 45 1.59 0.10 -2.01
N VAL A 46 0.45 0.79 -2.03
CA VAL A 46 -0.85 0.17 -1.74
C VAL A 46 -1.60 -0.04 -3.05
N LEU A 47 -1.85 -1.30 -3.40
CA LEU A 47 -2.77 -1.65 -4.48
C LEU A 47 -4.20 -1.55 -3.97
N VAL A 48 -5.10 -0.98 -4.77
CA VAL A 48 -6.50 -0.80 -4.40
C VAL A 48 -7.37 -1.53 -5.40
N TYR A 49 -8.33 -2.29 -4.88
CA TYR A 49 -9.35 -2.93 -5.68
C TYR A 49 -10.75 -2.55 -5.18
N ARG A 50 -11.66 -2.28 -6.12
CA ARG A 50 -13.05 -1.92 -5.83
C ARG A 50 -14.00 -3.06 -6.11
N ARG A 51 -14.90 -3.32 -5.15
CA ARG A 51 -15.94 -4.32 -5.29
C ARG A 51 -16.95 -3.90 -6.36
N THR A 52 -17.16 -4.73 -7.37
CA THR A 52 -18.18 -4.57 -8.41
C THR A 52 -19.00 -5.84 -8.55
N GLN A 53 -20.17 -5.77 -9.20
CA GLN A 53 -20.96 -6.96 -9.48
C GLN A 53 -20.25 -7.81 -10.56
N ALA A 54 -20.14 -9.11 -10.33
CA ALA A 54 -19.53 -10.03 -11.30
C ALA A 54 -20.38 -10.27 -12.56
N GLY A 55 -21.64 -9.80 -12.55
CA GLY A 55 -22.61 -9.92 -13.63
C GLY A 55 -23.96 -10.37 -13.10
N THR A 56 -24.91 -10.61 -13.99
CA THR A 56 -26.26 -11.09 -13.65
C THR A 56 -26.54 -12.45 -14.28
N THR A 57 -27.41 -13.25 -13.67
CA THR A 57 -27.87 -14.53 -14.22
C THR A 57 -28.75 -14.28 -15.44
N ARG A 58 -28.51 -15.00 -16.55
CA ARG A 58 -29.18 -14.76 -17.84
C ARG A 58 -30.71 -14.89 -17.80
N ARG A 59 -31.25 -15.67 -16.85
CA ARG A 59 -32.70 -15.97 -16.77
C ARG A 59 -33.45 -15.15 -15.73
N LEU A 60 -32.80 -14.79 -14.61
CA LEU A 60 -33.45 -14.13 -13.47
C LEU A 60 -32.89 -12.72 -13.18
N GLY A 61 -31.83 -12.28 -13.86
CA GLY A 61 -31.20 -10.99 -13.59
C GLY A 61 -30.51 -10.91 -12.21
N LEU A 62 -30.43 -12.01 -11.46
CA LEU A 62 -29.83 -12.03 -10.13
C LEU A 62 -28.32 -11.81 -10.20
N PRO A 63 -27.72 -10.96 -9.35
CA PRO A 63 -26.27 -10.77 -9.29
C PRO A 63 -25.54 -12.10 -9.07
N LYS A 64 -24.54 -12.41 -9.88
CA LYS A 64 -23.70 -13.62 -9.81
C LYS A 64 -22.61 -13.54 -8.74
N GLY A 65 -22.84 -12.77 -7.68
CA GLY A 65 -21.83 -12.46 -6.68
C GLY A 65 -20.97 -11.24 -7.03
N TRP A 66 -19.81 -11.17 -6.41
CA TRP A 66 -18.93 -10.00 -6.44
C TRP A 66 -17.61 -10.30 -7.14
N ARG A 67 -16.96 -9.24 -7.61
CA ARG A 67 -15.56 -9.26 -8.06
C ARG A 67 -14.84 -8.00 -7.59
N TYR A 68 -13.53 -8.03 -7.58
CA TYR A 68 -12.69 -6.88 -7.31
C TYR A 68 -11.97 -6.42 -8.56
N VAL A 69 -12.14 -5.15 -8.93
CA VAL A 69 -11.47 -4.55 -10.10
C VAL A 69 -10.37 -3.61 -9.61
N TYR A 70 -9.18 -3.73 -10.20
CA TYR A 70 -8.04 -2.88 -9.88
C TYR A 70 -8.34 -1.40 -10.16
N ASP A 71 -7.99 -0.55 -9.21
CA ASP A 71 -8.09 0.91 -9.30
C ASP A 71 -6.66 1.49 -9.32
N PRO A 72 -6.12 1.86 -10.50
CA PRO A 72 -4.77 2.38 -10.62
C PRO A 72 -4.62 3.79 -10.04
N GLU A 73 -5.70 4.58 -9.97
CA GLU A 73 -5.70 5.87 -9.29
C GLU A 73 -5.63 5.73 -7.76
N GLY A 74 -5.96 4.54 -7.26
CA GLY A 74 -5.95 4.22 -5.86
C GLY A 74 -7.07 4.91 -5.07
N ARG A 75 -7.07 4.69 -3.75
CA ARG A 75 -8.02 5.35 -2.86
C ARG A 75 -7.43 6.69 -2.44
N ARG A 76 -8.05 7.79 -2.84
CA ARG A 76 -7.83 9.08 -2.18
C ARG A 76 -8.12 8.88 -0.69
N ARG A 77 -7.11 9.09 0.16
CA ARG A 77 -7.26 9.04 1.63
C ARG A 77 -8.14 10.22 2.08
N THR A 78 -9.45 10.11 1.90
CA THR A 78 -10.39 10.87 2.70
C THR A 78 -10.48 10.17 4.05
N GLY A 79 -9.44 10.34 4.85
CA GLY A 79 -9.46 9.93 6.24
C GLY A 79 -10.58 10.69 6.96
N PRO A 80 -11.16 10.12 8.03
CA PRO A 80 -12.02 10.90 8.90
C PRO A 80 -11.23 12.13 9.39
N ARG A 81 -11.77 13.33 9.22
CA ARG A 81 -11.15 14.54 9.81
C ARG A 81 -11.40 14.55 11.31
N TRP A 82 -10.64 13.74 12.03
CA TRP A 82 -10.52 13.95 13.46
C TRP A 82 -9.56 15.11 13.72
N PRO A 83 -9.77 15.90 14.77
CA PRO A 83 -8.87 17.00 15.12
C PRO A 83 -7.44 16.55 15.45
N TRP A 84 -7.22 15.25 15.69
CA TRP A 84 -5.89 14.65 15.93
C TRP A 84 -5.32 13.86 14.73
N SER A 85 -5.96 13.89 13.56
CA SER A 85 -5.42 13.21 12.38
C SER A 85 -4.31 14.04 11.76
N ARG A 86 -3.06 13.53 11.77
CA ARG A 86 -1.95 14.14 11.02
C ARG A 86 -2.20 13.98 9.51
N PRO A 87 -1.99 15.03 8.69
CA PRO A 87 -2.05 14.90 7.24
C PRO A 87 -1.07 13.82 6.77
N ALA A 88 -1.51 12.94 5.87
CA ALA A 88 -0.61 12.03 5.19
C ALA A 88 0.28 12.89 4.29
N ALA A 89 1.51 13.16 4.73
CA ALA A 89 2.49 13.84 3.91
C ALA A 89 2.76 12.99 2.67
N ASP A 90 2.51 13.57 1.49
CA ASP A 90 2.96 13.04 0.21
C ASP A 90 4.48 12.89 0.26
N ARG A 91 4.95 11.68 0.58
CA ARG A 91 6.37 11.36 0.69
C ARG A 91 7.06 11.28 -0.70
N ARG A 92 6.43 11.80 -1.75
CA ARG A 92 6.92 11.81 -3.13
C ARG A 92 7.79 13.04 -3.46
N ALA A 93 7.98 13.98 -2.52
CA ALA A 93 8.78 15.20 -2.75
C ALA A 93 10.15 15.24 -2.02
N ALA A 94 10.55 14.17 -1.31
CA ALA A 94 11.83 14.13 -0.58
C ALA A 94 12.85 13.22 -1.29
N GLY A 95 13.09 13.48 -2.57
CA GLY A 95 14.23 12.93 -3.31
C GLY A 95 15.16 14.08 -3.71
N ARG A 96 15.96 14.58 -2.76
CA ARG A 96 17.12 15.43 -3.09
C ARG A 96 18.38 14.65 -2.71
N PRO A 97 19.29 14.35 -3.66
CA PRO A 97 20.52 13.67 -3.35
C PRO A 97 21.44 14.65 -2.61
N ALA A 98 21.90 14.29 -1.41
CA ALA A 98 23.02 14.96 -0.78
C ALA A 98 24.29 14.48 -1.49
N ALA A 99 24.83 15.36 -2.33
CA ALA A 99 26.14 15.22 -2.92
C ALA A 99 27.22 15.33 -1.83
N ASP A 100 28.15 14.38 -1.89
CA ASP A 100 29.60 14.58 -1.89
C ASP A 100 30.26 15.24 -0.66
N HIS A 101 30.83 14.40 0.21
CA HIS A 101 31.92 14.76 1.13
C HIS A 101 33.04 13.71 0.99
N SER A 102 33.81 13.84 -0.08
CA SER A 102 35.11 13.19 -0.23
C SER A 102 36.18 13.91 0.60
N ALA A 103 37.04 13.13 1.28
CA ALA A 103 38.35 13.48 1.86
C ALA A 103 38.33 14.45 3.08
N THR A 104 39.15 14.28 4.13
CA THR A 104 40.62 14.21 4.12
C THR A 104 41.15 13.78 5.50
N ASP A 105 42.25 13.02 5.47
CA ASP A 105 43.29 12.77 6.47
C ASP A 105 43.07 13.18 7.93
N HIS A 106 43.21 12.19 8.81
CA HIS A 106 43.52 12.39 10.21
C HIS A 106 45.04 12.31 10.40
N PRO A 107 45.76 13.41 10.71
CA PRO A 107 47.12 13.30 11.20
C PRO A 107 47.11 12.96 12.69
N ASP A 108 47.80 11.88 13.03
CA ASP A 108 48.23 11.49 14.37
C ASP A 108 49.01 12.64 15.06
N PRO A 109 48.71 12.98 16.31
CA PRO A 109 49.68 13.66 17.16
C PRO A 109 50.16 12.73 18.27
N ALA A 110 51.26 12.02 17.96
CA ALA A 110 52.21 11.65 18.99
C ALA A 110 52.75 12.93 19.65
N THR A 111 52.61 13.04 20.97
CA THR A 111 53.58 13.64 21.92
C THR A 111 52.89 13.74 23.28
N ASN A 112 53.34 12.95 24.26
CA ASN A 112 53.30 13.43 25.64
C ASN A 112 54.47 12.88 26.47
N ARG A 113 55.47 13.75 26.63
CA ARG A 113 56.51 13.84 27.68
C ARG A 113 57.03 15.28 27.61
N PRO A 114 57.69 15.88 28.63
CA PRO A 114 58.09 15.39 29.97
C PRO A 114 57.76 16.42 31.10
N THR A 115 58.00 16.09 32.39
CA THR A 115 58.92 16.67 33.42
C THR A 115 58.05 16.96 34.67
N ASP A 116 58.44 16.78 35.93
CA ASP A 116 59.70 16.97 36.67
C ASP A 116 59.82 15.91 37.78
#